data_AF-A0A0R3FWN4-F1
#
_entry.id   AF-A0A0R3FWN4-F1
#
_cell.length_a   1.000
_cell.length_b   1.000
_cell.length_c   1.000
_cell.angle_alpha   90.00
_cell.angle_beta   90.00
_cell.angle_gamma   90.00
#
_symmetry.space_group_name_H-M   'P 1'
#
loop_
_entity.id
_entity.type
_entity.pdbx_description
1 polymer ?
#
loop_
_entity_poly.entity_id
_entity_poly.type
_entity_poly.pdbx_seq_one_letter_code
_entity_poly.pdbx_strand_id
1 'polypeptide(L)' 'MTTTSRGLECRAFGHKIPNAEVRRHVAVLVASGQRFVPEAAARYGISTATVRRYTAAEFGGDR' A
#
# COMPACT_ATOMS: atom_id res chain seq x y z
N MET A 1 -24.70 13.04 13.88
CA MET A 1 -24.12 11.77 14.36
C MET A 1 -24.59 10.70 13.39
N THR A 2 -23.78 10.34 12.39
CA THR A 2 -24.25 9.53 11.25
C THR A 2 -23.69 8.12 11.39
N THR A 3 -24.53 7.22 11.90
CA THR A 3 -24.24 5.79 12.02
C THR A 3 -24.48 5.11 10.67
N THR A 4 -23.43 4.72 9.95
CA THR A 4 -23.56 3.79 8.82
C THR A 4 -23.43 2.36 9.32
N SER A 5 -24.57 1.71 9.50
CA SER A 5 -24.74 0.33 9.96
C SER A 5 -24.39 -0.69 8.88
N ARG A 6 -23.09 -0.92 8.66
CA ARG A 6 -22.51 -2.23 8.26
C ARG A 6 -21.11 -2.21 8.87
N GLY A 7 -20.77 -3.18 9.71
CA GLY A 7 -19.51 -3.27 10.47
C GLY A 7 -18.25 -3.45 9.62
N LEU A 8 -18.14 -2.70 8.53
CA LEU A 8 -16.93 -2.46 7.77
C LEU A 8 -16.48 -1.08 8.21
N GLU A 9 -15.52 -1.04 9.14
CA GLU A 9 -14.70 0.16 9.30
C GLU A 9 -13.97 0.36 7.96
N CYS A 10 -14.60 1.09 7.06
CA CYS A 10 -13.99 1.51 5.80
C CYS A 10 -12.89 2.49 6.17
N ARG A 11 -11.73 1.95 6.53
CA ARG A 11 -10.52 2.74 6.75
C ARG A 11 -10.25 3.47 5.44
N ALA A 12 -10.38 4.79 5.47
CA ALA A 12 -10.05 5.62 4.32
C ALA A 12 -8.55 5.47 4.05
N PHE A 13 -8.21 4.63 3.06
CA PHE A 13 -6.85 4.52 2.57
C PHE A 13 -6.57 5.67 1.61
N GLY A 14 -5.45 6.35 1.81
CA GLY A 14 -4.91 7.29 0.85
C GLY A 14 -4.72 6.59 -0.50
N HIS A 15 -5.16 7.25 -1.57
CA HIS A 15 -5.12 6.69 -2.93
C HIS A 15 -3.68 6.40 -3.41
N LYS A 16 -2.69 7.16 -2.93
CA LYS A 16 -1.28 7.01 -3.26
C LYS A 16 -0.36 7.70 -2.25
N ILE A 17 0.89 7.24 -2.18
CA ILE A 17 1.99 7.99 -1.58
C ILE A 17 2.46 9.04 -2.60
N PRO A 18 2.45 10.34 -2.26
CA PRO A 18 2.78 11.40 -3.22
C PRO A 18 4.26 11.43 -3.59
N ASN A 19 5.16 11.13 -2.64
CA ASN A 19 6.60 11.13 -2.88
C ASN A 19 7.04 9.85 -3.62
N ALA A 20 7.69 10.02 -4.78
CA ALA A 20 8.19 8.92 -5.61
C ALA A 20 9.30 8.11 -4.93
N GLU A 21 10.20 8.75 -4.18
CA GLU A 21 11.27 8.06 -3.46
C GLU A 21 10.71 7.15 -2.37
N VAL A 22 9.67 7.62 -1.67
CA VAL A 22 8.99 6.82 -0.64
C VAL A 22 8.26 5.63 -1.29
N ARG A 23 7.64 5.82 -2.45
CA ARG A 23 7.03 4.70 -3.22
C ARG A 23 8.07 3.64 -3.56
N ARG A 24 9.23 4.05 -4.07
CA ARG A 24 10.34 3.16 -4.40
C ARG A 24 10.89 2.45 -3.17
N HIS A 25 11.09 3.17 -2.07
CA HIS A 25 11.58 2.57 -0.82
C HIS A 25 10.60 1.51 -0.29
N VAL A 26 9.29 1.76 -0.34
CA VAL A 26 8.26 0.77 0.02
C VAL A 26 8.32 -0.45 -0.88
N ALA A 27 8.45 -0.26 -2.19
CA ALA A 27 8.58 -1.35 -3.15
C ALA A 27 9.82 -2.21 -2.86
N VAL A 28 10.98 -1.59 -2.57
CA VAL A 28 12.23 -2.30 -2.25
C VAL A 28 12.07 -3.15 -0.98
N LEU A 29 11.52 -2.58 0.10
CA LEU A 29 11.30 -3.29 1.35
C LEU A 29 10.37 -4.50 1.21
N VAL A 30 9.35 -4.37 0.36
CA VAL A 30 8.39 -5.44 0.09
C VAL A 30 9.02 -6.52 -0.80
N ALA A 31 9.73 -6.12 -1.87
CA ALA A 31 10.40 -7.04 -2.77
C ALA A 31 11.54 -7.82 -2.08
N SER A 32 12.26 -7.18 -1.15
CA SER A 32 13.32 -7.83 -0.39
C SER A 32 12.80 -8.72 0.76
N GLY A 33 11.48 -8.84 0.92
CA GLY A 33 10.86 -9.61 2.00
C GLY A 33 11.07 -9.02 3.41
N GLN A 34 11.64 -7.82 3.51
CA GLN A 34 11.88 -7.15 4.80
C GLN A 34 10.59 -6.61 5.42
N ARG A 35 9.55 -6.39 4.61
CA ARG A 35 8.24 -5.93 5.08
C ARG A 35 7.11 -6.60 4.31
N PHE A 36 6.10 -7.05 5.04
CA PHE A 36 4.90 -7.61 4.43
C PHE A 36 3.99 -6.51 3.85
N VAL A 37 3.34 -6.82 2.72
CA VAL A 37 2.36 -5.95 2.05
C VAL A 37 1.29 -5.37 3.00
N PRO A 38 0.60 -6.15 3.86
CA PRO A 38 -0.39 -5.60 4.78
C PRO A 38 0.21 -4.62 5.81
N GLU A 39 1.43 -4.87 6.27
CA GLU A 39 2.11 -4.00 7.22
C GLU A 39 2.51 -2.66 6.56
N ALA A 40 3.04 -2.71 5.33
CA ALA A 40 3.31 -1.51 4.54
C ALA A 40 2.03 -0.71 4.27
N ALA A 41 0.94 -1.37 3.89
CA ALA A 41 -0.35 -0.73 3.66
C ALA A 41 -0.85 0.02 4.91
N ALA A 42 -0.80 -0.63 6.07
CA ALA A 42 -1.20 -0.04 7.34
C ALA A 42 -0.32 1.15 7.75
N ARG A 43 1.01 1.02 7.57
CA ARG A 43 1.99 2.05 7.95
C ARG A 43 1.87 3.32 7.13
N TYR A 44 1.64 3.19 5.82
CA TYR A 44 1.54 4.34 4.92
C TYR A 44 0.09 4.79 4.68
N GLY A 45 -0.87 4.14 5.35
CA GLY A 45 -2.29 4.45 5.21
C GLY A 45 -2.79 4.28 3.78
N ILE A 46 -2.25 3.32 3.02
CA ILE A 46 -2.66 3.03 1.63
C ILE A 46 -3.19 1.61 1.50
N SER A 47 -3.92 1.33 0.41
CA SER A 47 -4.42 -0.02 0.15
C SER A 47 -3.29 -1.00 -0.20
N THR A 48 -3.45 -2.27 0.19
CA THR A 48 -2.52 -3.36 -0.18
C THR A 48 -2.35 -3.51 -1.69
N ALA A 49 -3.41 -3.25 -2.47
CA ALA A 49 -3.36 -3.19 -3.93
C ALA A 49 -2.39 -2.12 -4.43
N THR A 50 -2.35 -0.94 -3.79
CA THR A 50 -1.44 0.15 -4.13
C THR A 50 0.01 -0.23 -3.83
N VAL A 51 0.27 -0.90 -2.69
CA VAL A 51 1.60 -1.43 -2.36
C VAL A 51 2.08 -2.46 -3.40
N ARG A 52 1.20 -3.38 -3.81
CA ARG A 52 1.50 -4.36 -4.86
C ARG A 52 1.80 -3.68 -6.20
N ARG A 53 1.07 -2.62 -6.57
CA ARG A 53 1.36 -1.85 -7.77
C ARG A 53 2.73 -1.18 -7.74
N TYR A 54 3.16 -0.63 -6.60
CA TYR A 54 4.52 -0.07 -6.48
C TYR A 54 5.59 -1.14 -6.63
N THR A 55 5.38 -2.29 -5.99
CA THR A 55 6.30 -3.42 -6.10
C THR A 55 6.37 -3.93 -7.54
N ALA A 56 5.23 -4.07 -8.22
CA ALA A 56 5.17 -4.47 -9.62
C ALA A 56 5.72 -3.42 -10.60
N ALA A 57 5.59 -2.12 -10.31
CA ALA A 57 6.16 -1.06 -11.14
C ALA A 57 7.69 -1.03 -11.07
N GLU A 58 8.27 -1.33 -9.90
CA GLU A 58 9.72 -1.29 -9.69
C GLU A 58 10.41 -2.63 -9.98
N PHE A 59 9.72 -3.77 -9.78
CA PHE A 59 10.29 -5.12 -9.89
C PHE A 59 9.50 -6.06 -10.81
N GLY A 60 8.30 -5.69 -11.24
CA GLY A 60 7.43 -6.48 -12.13
C GLY A 60 7.69 -6.18 -13.61
N GLY A 61 8.97 -6.07 -13.99
CA GLY A 61 9.36 -6.15 -15.39
C GLY A 61 9.01 -7.55 -15.93
N ASP A 62 8.04 -7.58 -16.84
CA ASP A 62 7.74 -8.60 -17.85
C ASP A 62 7.72 -10.07 -17.41
N ARG A 63 6.51 -10.65 -17.34
CA ARG A 63 6.29 -12.06 -17.64
C ARG A 63 5.09 -12.20 -18.55
#